data_AF-A0A2R4WIZ7-F1
#
_entry.id   AF-A0A2R4WIZ7-F1
#
_cell.length_a   1.000
_cell.length_b   1.000
_cell.length_c   1.000
_cell.angle_alpha   90.00
_cell.angle_beta   90.00
_cell.angle_gamma   90.00
#
_symmetry.space_group_name_H-M   'P 1'
#
loop_
_entity.id
_entity.type
_entity.pdbx_description
1 polymer ?
#
loop_
_entity_poly.entity_id
_entity_poly.type
_entity_poly.pdbx_seq_one_letter_code
_entity_poly.pdbx_strand_id
1 'polypeptide(L)'
;MTEASAGPVHAFLTGRGRDGRGRSLAEVLAFDDAGIEGVHDVIQWLFPLAEPSRAVPGAPVLGAAEAAAIRADPAARAGFLAARDRMLRFYAGTDGWLTALDHNHLRITRILTALRDLAGLEEAKAFHAAVLRLNDRAGSPVNPGSLEYGGRRSRPKQACV
;
A
#
# COMPACT_ATOMS: atom_id res chain seq x y z
N MET A 1 13.62 27.17 1.42
CA MET A 1 12.45 27.05 0.52
C MET A 1 11.68 25.82 0.95
N THR A 2 10.50 25.99 1.54
CA THR A 2 9.57 24.88 1.78
C THR A 2 9.04 24.43 0.42
N GLU A 3 9.51 23.30 -0.09
CA GLU A 3 8.89 22.70 -1.28
C GLU A 3 7.40 22.47 -0.98
N ALA A 4 6.55 23.11 -1.79
CA ALA A 4 5.11 22.95 -1.67
C ALA A 4 4.74 21.48 -1.94
N SER A 5 3.84 20.94 -1.12
CA SER A 5 3.35 19.58 -1.35
C SER A 5 2.59 19.49 -2.66
N ALA A 6 2.82 18.42 -3.44
CA ALA A 6 2.11 18.16 -4.69
C ALA A 6 0.69 17.61 -4.50
N GLY A 7 0.30 17.34 -3.24
CA GLY A 7 -1.02 16.89 -2.83
C GLY A 7 -1.04 16.35 -1.40
N PRO A 8 -2.20 15.89 -0.89
CA PRO A 8 -2.33 15.42 0.49
C PRO A 8 -1.57 14.11 0.77
N VAL A 9 -1.51 13.20 -0.18
CA VAL A 9 -0.80 11.92 -0.06
C VAL A 9 0.70 12.15 -0.11
N HIS A 10 1.18 13.00 -1.02
CA HIS A 10 2.58 13.44 -1.06
C HIS A 10 2.99 14.12 0.26
N ALA A 11 2.14 15.00 0.80
CA ALA A 11 2.39 15.63 2.10
C ALA A 11 2.50 14.57 3.21
N PHE A 12 1.56 13.64 3.27
CA PHE A 12 1.54 12.57 4.26
C PHE A 12 2.78 11.68 4.18
N LEU A 13 3.12 11.17 2.99
CA LEU A 13 4.27 10.28 2.79
C LEU A 13 5.62 10.96 3.05
N THR A 14 5.71 12.29 2.92
CA THR A 14 6.91 13.06 3.28
C THR A 14 6.98 13.38 4.78
N GLY A 15 5.98 12.97 5.57
CA GLY A 15 5.89 13.26 7.00
C GLY A 15 5.50 14.71 7.32
N ARG A 16 5.18 15.53 6.31
CA ARG A 16 4.78 16.94 6.47
C ARG A 16 3.27 17.13 6.59
N GLY A 17 2.50 16.15 6.11
CA GLY A 17 1.04 16.14 6.13
C GLY A 17 0.47 15.11 7.10
N ARG A 18 -0.86 15.03 7.11
CA ARG A 18 -1.64 14.10 7.92
C ARG A 18 -2.62 13.34 7.03
N ASP A 19 -3.01 12.16 7.47
CA ASP A 19 -4.07 11.39 6.82
C ASP A 19 -5.47 11.98 7.10
N GLY A 20 -6.50 11.31 6.58
CA GLY A 20 -7.90 11.75 6.70
C GLY A 20 -8.44 11.76 8.13
N ARG A 21 -7.72 11.19 9.10
CA ARG A 21 -8.05 11.23 10.54
C ARG A 21 -7.13 12.16 11.31
N GLY A 22 -6.25 12.89 10.63
CA GLY A 22 -5.32 13.81 11.26
C GLY A 22 -4.09 13.12 11.85
N ARG A 23 -3.75 11.88 11.47
CA ARG A 23 -2.53 11.19 11.93
C ARG A 23 -1.38 11.46 10.98
N SER A 24 -0.18 11.67 11.51
CA SER A 24 1.06 11.73 10.74
C SER A 24 1.52 10.34 10.30
N LEU A 25 2.40 10.28 9.31
CA LEU A 25 3.01 9.01 8.88
C LEU A 25 3.74 8.32 10.04
N ALA A 26 4.47 9.08 10.87
CA ALA A 26 5.20 8.53 12.00
C ALA A 26 4.27 7.86 13.02
N GLU A 27 3.14 8.48 13.35
CA GLU A 27 2.13 7.90 14.25
C GLU A 27 1.56 6.60 13.67
N VAL A 28 1.21 6.60 12.38
CA VAL A 28 0.68 5.40 11.71
C VAL A 28 1.70 4.26 11.66
N LEU A 29 2.96 4.55 11.33
CA LEU A 29 4.02 3.53 11.28
C LEU A 29 4.36 2.97 12.67
N ALA A 30 4.08 3.72 13.73
CA ALA A 30 4.30 3.32 15.12
C ALA A 30 3.14 2.48 15.71
N PHE A 31 2.04 2.28 14.98
CA PHE A 31 0.99 1.35 15.42
C PHE A 31 1.57 -0.03 15.69
N ASP A 32 1.09 -0.68 16.75
CA ASP A 32 1.31 -2.10 16.98
C ASP A 32 0.49 -2.94 15.99
N ASP A 33 0.65 -4.26 16.05
CA ASP A 33 -0.01 -5.14 15.08
C ASP A 33 -1.53 -5.18 15.27
N ALA A 34 -2.02 -5.00 16.51
CA ALA A 34 -3.45 -4.85 16.78
C ALA A 34 -4.00 -3.56 16.15
N GLY A 35 -3.25 -2.47 16.20
CA GLY A 35 -3.60 -1.20 15.56
C GLY A 35 -3.60 -1.29 14.04
N ILE A 36 -2.58 -1.92 13.43
CA ILE A 36 -2.56 -2.15 11.97
C ILE A 36 -3.73 -3.05 11.54
N GLU A 37 -4.03 -4.09 12.31
CA GLU A 37 -5.15 -4.97 12.01
C GLU A 37 -6.49 -4.24 12.11
N GLY A 38 -6.76 -3.56 13.24
CA GLY A 38 -8.06 -2.96 13.54
C GLY A 38 -8.35 -1.61 12.87
N VAL A 39 -7.34 -0.92 12.34
CA VAL A 39 -7.49 0.44 11.79
C VAL A 39 -7.30 0.42 10.28
N HIS A 40 -8.40 0.23 9.55
CA HIS A 40 -8.35 -0.14 8.13
C HIS A 40 -8.03 1.04 7.20
N ASP A 41 -8.35 2.27 7.61
CA ASP A 41 -8.27 3.46 6.77
C ASP A 41 -6.82 3.91 6.48
N VAL A 42 -5.88 3.55 7.36
CA VAL A 42 -4.45 3.87 7.16
C VAL A 42 -3.89 3.20 5.91
N ILE A 43 -4.37 2.00 5.57
CA ILE A 43 -3.87 1.24 4.42
C ILE A 43 -4.11 1.99 3.11
N GLN A 44 -5.19 2.76 3.01
CA GLN A 44 -5.45 3.52 1.79
C GLN A 44 -4.53 4.73 1.63
N TRP A 45 -4.06 5.31 2.73
CA TRP A 45 -3.10 6.40 2.75
C TRP A 45 -1.66 5.93 2.57
N LEU A 46 -1.29 4.81 3.19
CA LEU A 46 0.02 4.18 3.03
C LEU A 46 0.23 3.63 1.61
N PHE A 47 -0.82 3.06 1.01
CA PHE A 47 -0.79 2.45 -0.32
C PHE A 47 -1.89 3.05 -1.20
N PRO A 48 -1.76 4.31 -1.62
CA PRO A 48 -2.74 5.03 -2.43
C PRO A 48 -2.85 4.43 -3.83
N LEU A 49 -4.05 4.43 -4.42
CA LEU A 49 -4.32 3.94 -5.78
C LEU A 49 -5.01 5.02 -6.62
N ALA A 50 -4.90 4.92 -7.95
CA ALA A 50 -5.58 5.81 -8.88
C ALA A 50 -7.10 5.58 -8.93
N GLU A 51 -7.57 4.38 -8.56
CA GLU A 51 -8.98 4.09 -8.42
C GLU A 51 -9.47 4.27 -6.96
N PRO A 52 -10.71 4.77 -6.78
CA PRO A 52 -11.33 4.87 -5.46
C PRO A 52 -11.36 3.54 -4.71
N SER A 53 -11.15 3.61 -3.40
CA SER A 53 -11.31 2.44 -2.53
C SER A 53 -12.77 2.01 -2.48
N ARG A 54 -13.03 0.72 -2.73
CA ARG A 54 -14.36 0.10 -2.54
C ARG A 54 -14.62 -0.29 -1.08
N ALA A 55 -13.57 -0.44 -0.28
CA ALA A 55 -13.67 -0.89 1.11
C ALA A 55 -13.80 0.27 2.11
N VAL A 56 -13.23 1.44 1.79
CA VAL A 56 -13.22 2.61 2.67
C VAL A 56 -13.61 3.86 1.88
N PRO A 57 -14.88 4.30 2.00
CA PRO A 57 -15.35 5.53 1.36
C PRO A 57 -14.56 6.76 1.84
N GLY A 58 -14.32 7.71 0.92
CA GLY A 58 -13.57 8.94 1.23
C GLY A 58 -12.05 8.77 1.36
N ALA A 59 -11.53 7.56 1.13
CA ALA A 59 -10.09 7.33 1.01
C ALA A 59 -9.47 8.14 -0.16
N PRO A 60 -8.18 8.52 -0.06
CA PRO A 60 -7.53 9.32 -1.09
C PRO A 60 -7.46 8.56 -2.42
N VAL A 61 -7.69 9.29 -3.50
CA VAL A 61 -7.51 8.84 -4.89
C VAL A 61 -6.26 9.51 -5.44
N LEU A 62 -5.32 8.71 -5.91
CA LEU A 62 -4.03 9.21 -6.35
C LEU A 62 -4.08 9.73 -7.78
N GLY A 63 -3.98 11.04 -7.94
CA GLY A 63 -3.87 11.68 -9.25
C GLY A 63 -2.52 11.44 -9.92
N ALA A 64 -2.46 11.51 -11.25
CA ALA A 64 -1.23 11.27 -12.01
C ALA A 64 -0.09 12.25 -11.65
N ALA A 65 -0.42 13.53 -11.42
CA ALA A 65 0.56 14.55 -11.04
C ALA A 65 1.16 14.28 -9.66
N GLU A 66 0.32 13.94 -8.67
CA GLU A 66 0.78 13.60 -7.32
C GLU A 66 1.59 12.30 -7.30
N ALA A 67 1.19 11.29 -8.08
CA ALA A 67 1.96 10.06 -8.26
C ALA A 67 3.35 10.34 -8.85
N ALA A 68 3.45 11.23 -9.84
CA ALA A 68 4.73 11.64 -10.41
C ALA A 68 5.61 12.36 -9.38
N ALA A 69 5.03 13.23 -8.56
CA ALA A 69 5.73 13.91 -7.48
C ALA A 69 6.24 12.92 -6.41
N ILE A 70 5.43 11.95 -5.99
CA ILE A 70 5.86 10.89 -5.06
C ILE A 70 7.03 10.09 -5.63
N ARG A 71 7.01 9.76 -6.93
CA ARG A 71 8.14 9.05 -7.58
C ARG A 71 9.41 9.89 -7.68
N ALA A 72 9.28 11.21 -7.79
CA ALA A 72 10.42 12.12 -7.92
C ALA A 72 11.01 12.56 -6.57
N ASP A 73 10.23 12.55 -5.49
CA ASP A 73 10.64 13.01 -4.16
C ASP A 73 11.23 11.86 -3.31
N PRO A 74 12.55 11.89 -2.96
CA PRO A 74 13.18 10.88 -2.14
C PRO A 74 12.56 10.71 -0.74
N ALA A 75 12.05 11.79 -0.13
CA ALA A 75 11.42 11.72 1.19
C ALA A 75 10.07 11.01 1.12
N ALA A 76 9.26 11.29 0.08
CA ALA A 76 8.00 10.60 -0.14
C ALA A 76 8.23 9.11 -0.40
N ARG A 77 9.25 8.78 -1.21
CA ARG A 77 9.63 7.38 -1.46
C ARG A 77 10.10 6.69 -0.19
N ALA A 78 10.92 7.35 0.64
CA ALA A 78 11.37 6.77 1.90
C ALA A 78 10.19 6.46 2.83
N GLY A 79 9.22 7.38 2.96
CA GLY A 79 8.01 7.13 3.76
C GLY A 79 7.15 5.99 3.20
N PHE A 80 7.00 5.91 1.87
CA PHE A 80 6.28 4.83 1.20
C PHE A 80 6.95 3.46 1.40
N LEU A 81 8.27 3.38 1.29
CA LEU A 81 9.01 2.13 1.54
C LEU A 81 9.05 1.76 3.02
N ALA A 82 9.03 2.73 3.94
CA ALA A 82 8.84 2.46 5.37
C ALA A 82 7.46 1.83 5.65
N ALA A 83 6.42 2.25 4.92
CA ALA A 83 5.10 1.63 4.98
C ALA A 83 5.10 0.18 4.50
N ARG A 84 5.78 -0.11 3.36
CA ARG A 84 6.02 -1.48 2.89
C ARG A 84 6.66 -2.32 4.00
N ASP A 85 7.71 -1.82 4.62
CA ASP A 85 8.44 -2.55 5.66
C ASP A 85 7.59 -2.76 6.91
N ARG A 86 6.75 -1.80 7.27
CA ARG A 86 5.79 -1.94 8.38
C ARG A 86 4.79 -3.07 8.11
N MET A 87 4.27 -3.18 6.89
CA MET A 87 3.35 -4.26 6.52
C MET A 87 4.06 -5.62 6.45
N LEU A 88 5.30 -5.69 5.96
CA LEU A 88 6.08 -6.94 6.00
C LEU A 88 6.30 -7.42 7.44
N ARG A 89 6.60 -6.51 8.38
CA ARG A 89 6.70 -6.86 9.80
C ARG A 89 5.37 -7.39 10.36
N PHE A 90 4.26 -6.74 10.01
CA PHE A 90 2.93 -7.20 10.42
C PHE A 90 2.64 -8.64 9.94
N TYR A 91 2.82 -8.92 8.65
CA TYR A 91 2.56 -10.26 8.10
C TYR A 91 3.53 -11.32 8.62
N ALA A 92 4.76 -10.95 8.97
CA ALA A 92 5.73 -11.87 9.55
C ALA A 92 5.52 -12.13 11.05
N GLY A 93 4.88 -11.20 11.76
CA GLY A 93 4.67 -11.25 13.21
C GLY A 93 3.26 -11.71 13.63
N THR A 94 2.35 -11.92 12.68
CA THR A 94 0.96 -12.29 12.96
C THR A 94 0.50 -13.43 12.05
N ASP A 95 -0.36 -14.30 12.60
CA ASP A 95 -0.92 -15.43 11.86
C ASP A 95 -2.38 -15.19 11.43
N GLY A 96 -3.03 -14.11 11.86
CA GLY A 96 -4.45 -13.87 11.59
C GLY A 96 -4.79 -13.85 10.08
N TRP A 97 -3.92 -13.25 9.27
CA TRP A 97 -4.06 -13.17 7.82
C TRP A 97 -3.85 -14.51 7.09
N LEU A 98 -3.27 -15.51 7.76
CA LEU A 98 -3.05 -16.88 7.26
C LEU A 98 -4.34 -17.72 7.34
N THR A 99 -5.48 -17.07 7.14
CA THR A 99 -6.80 -17.67 7.11
C THR A 99 -7.41 -17.47 5.74
N ALA A 100 -8.08 -18.48 5.20
CA ALA A 100 -8.76 -18.36 3.92
C ALA A 100 -9.80 -17.22 3.94
N LEU A 101 -9.87 -16.46 2.85
CA LEU A 101 -10.80 -15.32 2.66
C LEU A 101 -10.62 -14.17 3.66
N ASP A 102 -9.46 -14.05 4.30
CA ASP A 102 -9.20 -12.90 5.16
C ASP A 102 -9.06 -11.59 4.39
N HIS A 103 -9.53 -10.50 5.01
CA HIS A 103 -9.54 -9.18 4.41
C HIS A 103 -8.13 -8.63 4.14
N ASN A 104 -7.09 -9.11 4.82
CA ASN A 104 -5.70 -8.77 4.52
C ASN A 104 -5.29 -9.18 3.09
N HIS A 105 -5.95 -10.16 2.46
CA HIS A 105 -5.65 -10.54 1.06
C HIS A 105 -5.97 -9.39 0.09
N LEU A 106 -7.03 -8.62 0.37
CA LEU A 106 -7.34 -7.40 -0.36
C LEU A 106 -6.32 -6.27 -0.07
N ARG A 107 -5.81 -6.19 1.16
CA ARG A 107 -4.74 -5.24 1.53
C ARG A 107 -3.44 -5.59 0.79
N ILE A 108 -3.06 -6.86 0.73
CA ILE A 108 -1.90 -7.37 -0.02
C ILE A 108 -2.02 -6.97 -1.49
N THR A 109 -3.18 -7.19 -2.12
CA THR A 109 -3.42 -6.79 -3.51
C THR A 109 -3.26 -5.29 -3.73
N ARG A 110 -3.75 -4.47 -2.79
CA ARG A 110 -3.59 -3.01 -2.83
C ARG A 110 -2.12 -2.60 -2.69
N ILE A 111 -1.39 -3.19 -1.75
CA ILE A 111 0.04 -2.94 -1.53
C ILE A 111 0.82 -3.25 -2.80
N LEU A 112 0.60 -4.43 -3.40
CA LEU A 112 1.25 -4.86 -4.63
C LEU A 112 1.01 -3.88 -5.79
N THR A 113 -0.22 -3.42 -5.95
CA THR A 113 -0.59 -2.46 -7.00
C THR A 113 0.12 -1.12 -6.78
N ALA A 114 0.10 -0.59 -5.55
CA ALA A 114 0.76 0.67 -5.22
C ALA A 114 2.29 0.57 -5.38
N LEU A 115 2.91 -0.54 -4.93
CA LEU A 115 4.35 -0.77 -5.08
C LEU A 115 4.75 -0.79 -6.56
N ARG A 116 3.98 -1.48 -7.40
CA ARG A 116 4.24 -1.52 -8.85
C ARG A 116 4.22 -0.10 -9.45
N ASP A 117 3.22 0.70 -9.08
CA ASP A 117 2.96 2.00 -9.69
C ASP A 117 3.87 3.14 -9.16
N LEU A 118 4.36 3.01 -7.93
CA LEU A 118 5.14 4.06 -7.24
C LEU A 118 6.60 3.69 -6.97
N ALA A 119 6.93 2.41 -6.82
CA ALA A 119 8.29 1.93 -6.56
C ALA A 119 8.85 1.02 -7.67
N GLY A 120 7.99 0.53 -8.56
CA GLY A 120 8.37 -0.28 -9.72
C GLY A 120 8.05 -1.77 -9.56
N LEU A 121 8.13 -2.50 -10.68
CA LEU A 121 7.73 -3.90 -10.77
C LEU A 121 8.55 -4.82 -9.86
N GLU A 122 9.86 -4.61 -9.78
CA GLU A 122 10.75 -5.46 -8.97
C GLU A 122 10.46 -5.36 -7.48
N GLU A 123 10.10 -4.16 -7.01
CA GLU A 123 9.71 -3.95 -5.62
C GLU A 123 8.41 -4.70 -5.28
N ALA A 124 7.41 -4.63 -6.16
CA ALA A 124 6.17 -5.37 -5.99
C ALA A 124 6.39 -6.89 -6.01
N LYS A 125 7.25 -7.40 -6.91
CA LYS A 125 7.61 -8.83 -6.95
C LYS A 125 8.33 -9.27 -5.67
N ALA A 126 9.25 -8.46 -5.16
CA ALA A 126 9.99 -8.77 -3.93
C ALA A 126 9.04 -8.89 -2.72
N PHE A 127 8.10 -7.94 -2.60
CA PHE A 127 7.05 -7.98 -1.59
C PHE A 127 6.15 -9.22 -1.76
N HIS A 128 5.68 -9.49 -2.99
CA HIS A 128 4.84 -10.67 -3.27
C HIS A 128 5.55 -11.97 -2.86
N ALA A 129 6.81 -12.14 -3.26
CA ALA A 129 7.60 -13.30 -2.93
C ALA A 129 7.82 -13.45 -1.43
N ALA A 130 7.92 -12.35 -0.67
CA ALA A 130 7.99 -12.39 0.78
C ALA A 130 6.69 -12.92 1.40
N VAL A 131 5.53 -12.42 0.94
CA VAL A 131 4.21 -12.90 1.39
C VAL A 131 4.02 -14.39 1.09
N LEU A 132 4.36 -14.83 -0.13
CA LEU A 132 4.27 -16.25 -0.50
C LEU A 132 5.14 -17.13 0.39
N ARG A 133 6.38 -16.72 0.68
CA ARG A 133 7.26 -17.46 1.59
C ARG A 133 6.69 -17.57 3.01
N LEU A 134 5.99 -16.56 3.49
CA LEU A 134 5.34 -16.61 4.81
C LEU A 134 4.18 -17.61 4.80
N ASN A 135 3.33 -17.57 3.76
CA ASN A 135 2.25 -18.54 3.58
C ASN A 135 2.77 -19.97 3.48
N ASP A 136 3.82 -20.21 2.67
CA ASP A 136 4.41 -21.54 2.50
C ASP A 136 4.99 -22.09 3.80
N ARG A 137 5.65 -21.26 4.61
CA ARG A 137 6.16 -21.65 5.93
C ARG A 137 5.04 -22.06 6.89
N ALA A 138 3.84 -21.52 6.73
CA ALA A 138 2.67 -21.87 7.52
C ALA A 138 1.89 -23.09 6.98
N GLY A 139 2.39 -23.76 5.94
CA GLY A 139 1.71 -24.90 5.31
C GLY A 139 0.68 -24.47 4.24
N SER A 140 0.85 -23.30 3.65
CA SER A 140 0.02 -22.73 2.58
C SER A 140 -1.50 -22.66 2.90
N PRO A 141 -1.91 -22.13 4.08
CA PRO A 141 -3.32 -22.04 4.46
C PRO A 141 -4.12 -21.03 3.60
N VAL A 142 -3.43 -20.05 3.00
CA VAL A 142 -4.04 -19.14 2.02
C VAL A 142 -3.91 -19.75 0.63
N ASN A 143 -5.04 -19.88 -0.07
CA ASN A 143 -5.03 -20.41 -1.43
C ASN A 143 -4.27 -19.45 -2.39
N PRO A 144 -3.63 -19.99 -3.45
CA PRO A 144 -2.87 -19.16 -4.39
C PRO A 144 -3.69 -18.07 -5.09
N GLY A 145 -4.99 -18.31 -5.33
CA GLY A 145 -5.88 -17.35 -5.98
C GLY A 145 -6.12 -16.08 -5.15
N SER A 146 -6.16 -16.19 -3.82
CA SER A 146 -6.27 -15.07 -2.89
C SER A 146 -5.03 -14.17 -2.89
N LEU A 147 -3.86 -14.72 -3.26
CA LEU A 147 -2.59 -14.00 -3.33
C LEU A 147 -2.15 -13.72 -4.76
N GLU A 148 -2.98 -14.02 -5.76
CA GLU A 148 -2.58 -13.94 -7.16
C GLU A 148 -2.23 -12.51 -7.57
N TYR A 149 -0.93 -12.28 -7.79
CA TYR A 149 -0.40 -11.04 -8.32
C TYR A 149 -0.21 -11.16 -9.84
N GLY A 150 -1.25 -10.79 -10.60
CA GLY A 150 -1.16 -10.66 -12.06
C GLY A 150 -2.34 -11.26 -12.81
N GLY A 151 -3.43 -10.51 -12.96
CA GLY A 151 -4.61 -11.03 -13.68
C GLY A 151 -5.72 -10.01 -13.99
N ARG A 152 -5.38 -8.74 -14.25
CA ARG A 152 -6.13 -7.71 -15.03
C ARG A 152 -5.78 -6.28 -14.57
N ARG A 153 -4.89 -5.63 -15.30
CA ARG A 153 -5.03 -4.22 -15.72
C ARG A 153 -3.93 -3.81 -16.71
N SER A 154 -4.05 -4.37 -17.91
CA SER A 154 -3.55 -3.74 -19.12
C SER A 154 -4.76 -3.53 -20.04
N ARG A 155 -5.40 -2.38 -19.89
CA ARG A 155 -6.07 -1.73 -21.01
C ARG A 155 -5.60 -0.28 -21.02
N PRO A 156 -4.66 0.10 -21.90
CA PRO A 156 -4.54 1.52 -22.24
C PRO A 156 -5.90 1.93 -22.82
N LYS A 157 -6.57 2.91 -22.23
CA LYS A 157 -7.59 3.63 -23.00
C LYS A 157 -6.83 4.35 -24.09
N GLN A 158 -6.98 3.85 -25.31
CA GLN A 158 -6.69 4.58 -26.54
C GLN A 158 -7.23 6.00 -26.36
N ALA A 159 -6.35 6.98 -26.49
CA ALA A 159 -6.76 8.31 -26.93
C ALA A 159 -7.29 8.11 -28.36
N CYS A 160 -8.61 8.14 -28.53
CA CYS A 160 -9.19 8.41 -29.83
C CYS A 160 -8.81 9.85 -30.18
N VAL A 161 -7.99 9.97 -31.22
CA VAL A 161 -7.82 11.18 -32.04
C VAL A 161 -9.10 11.45 -32.82
#